data_AF-A0A850TWM1-F1
#
_entry.id   AF-A0A850TWM1-F1
#
_cell.length_a   1.000
_cell.length_b   1.000
_cell.length_c   1.000
_cell.angle_alpha   90.00
_cell.angle_beta   90.00
_cell.angle_gamma   90.00
#
_symmetry.space_group_name_H-M   'P 1'
#
loop_
_entity.id
_entity.type
_entity.pdbx_description
1 polymer ?
#
loop_
_entity_poly.entity_id
_entity_poly.type
_entity_poly.pdbx_seq_one_letter_code
_entity_poly.pdbx_strand_id
1 'polypeptide(L)'
;TNDNEAGNEWLLPNHSFSNSVQEFTRSWQVNECSLIQKKAKPCPITAKQKVCKVFFEDSHSLLRNCFRVVDPEPFYSMCTYDTCDSPELKAACSLAAAFVHLCNRNFVPVEIPPQ
;
A
#
# COMPACT_ATOMS: atom_id res chain seq x y z
N THR A 1 -4.86 6.37 17.32
CA THR A 1 -5.53 6.22 18.64
C THR A 1 -6.23 4.87 18.78
N ASN A 2 -6.74 4.26 17.70
CA ASN A 2 -7.43 2.96 17.75
C ASN A 2 -8.68 2.98 18.65
N ASP A 3 -9.35 4.12 18.68
CA ASP A 3 -10.60 4.40 19.37
C ASP A 3 -11.81 4.35 18.41
N ASN A 4 -11.59 3.93 17.16
CA ASN A 4 -12.57 3.93 16.06
C ASN A 4 -13.02 5.33 15.60
N GLU A 5 -12.24 6.39 15.86
CA GLU A 5 -12.57 7.77 15.47
C GLU A 5 -11.63 8.30 14.38
N ALA A 6 -12.02 8.10 13.11
CA ALA A 6 -11.26 8.46 11.90
C ALA A 6 -10.86 9.96 11.77
N GLY A 7 -11.41 10.82 12.62
CA GLY A 7 -11.11 12.26 12.62
C GLY A 7 -9.90 12.65 13.46
N ASN A 8 -9.37 11.74 14.28
CA ASN A 8 -8.38 12.07 15.31
C ASN A 8 -7.04 11.32 15.15
N GLU A 9 -6.84 10.58 14.05
CA GLU A 9 -5.63 9.80 13.81
C GLU A 9 -4.38 10.67 13.74
N TRP A 10 -4.52 11.93 13.34
CA TRP A 10 -3.40 12.85 13.14
C TRP A 10 -3.11 13.65 14.41
N LEU A 11 -3.23 12.99 15.57
CA LEU A 11 -2.90 13.51 16.90
C LEU A 11 -1.38 13.55 17.09
N LEU A 12 -0.86 14.71 17.47
CA LEU A 12 0.55 14.93 17.77
C LEU A 12 0.85 14.62 19.26
N PRO A 13 2.13 14.43 19.65
CA PRO A 13 2.49 14.16 21.05
C PRO A 13 2.09 15.26 22.04
N ASN A 14 1.90 16.49 21.57
CA ASN A 14 1.42 17.62 22.37
C ASN A 14 -0.12 17.69 22.45
N HIS A 15 -0.84 16.65 22.01
CA HIS A 15 -2.30 16.57 21.94
C HIS A 15 -2.99 17.54 20.97
N SER A 16 -2.23 18.24 20.12
CA SER A 16 -2.82 19.01 19.02
C SER A 16 -3.01 18.13 17.77
N PHE A 17 -3.79 18.63 16.81
CA PHE A 17 -4.04 17.94 15.55
C PHE A 17 -3.25 18.59 14.42
N SER A 18 -2.71 17.77 13.53
CA SER A 18 -2.14 18.23 12.27
C SER A 18 -3.07 17.92 11.10
N ASN A 19 -2.94 18.70 10.02
CA ASN A 19 -3.52 18.44 8.70
C ASN A 19 -2.44 18.05 7.66
N SER A 20 -1.24 17.67 8.10
CA SER A 20 -0.12 17.27 7.26
C SER A 20 0.46 15.94 7.72
N VAL A 21 0.51 14.96 6.80
CA VAL A 21 1.20 13.69 7.03
C VAL A 21 2.67 13.90 7.38
N GLN A 22 3.32 14.90 6.78
CA GLN A 22 4.73 15.21 7.03
C GLN A 22 4.95 15.78 8.44
N GLU A 23 4.09 16.68 8.90
CA GLU A 23 4.17 17.19 10.27
C GLU A 23 3.86 16.09 11.29
N PHE A 24 2.80 15.32 11.05
CA PHE A 24 2.44 14.17 11.89
C PHE A 24 3.60 13.20 12.04
N THR A 25 4.13 12.68 10.93
CA THR A 25 5.25 11.72 10.95
C THR A 25 6.51 12.29 11.60
N ARG A 26 6.82 13.57 11.40
CA ARG A 26 7.96 14.24 12.04
C ARG A 26 7.80 14.36 13.55
N SER A 27 6.59 14.66 14.04
CA SER A 27 6.34 14.85 15.47
C SER A 27 6.57 13.59 16.31
N TRP A 28 6.44 12.42 15.68
CA TRP A 28 6.60 11.10 16.32
C TRP A 28 8.01 10.50 16.17
N GLN A 29 8.99 11.27 15.69
CA GLN A 29 10.37 10.79 15.60
C GLN A 29 10.97 10.60 17.01
N VAL A 30 11.59 9.45 17.27
CA VAL A 30 12.27 9.18 18.55
C VAL A 30 13.65 9.87 18.60
N ASN A 31 14.32 9.95 17.46
CA ASN A 31 15.62 10.60 17.28
C ASN A 31 15.54 11.56 16.09
N GLU A 32 16.45 12.54 16.04
CA GLU A 32 16.58 13.44 14.90
C GLU A 32 16.97 12.66 13.64
N CYS A 33 16.03 12.57 12.69
CA CYS A 33 16.22 11.93 11.41
C CYS A 33 16.28 12.97 10.30
N SER A 34 17.28 12.87 9.41
CA SER A 34 17.30 13.71 8.21
C SER A 34 16.22 13.23 7.23
N LEU A 35 15.27 14.11 6.93
CA LEU A 35 14.26 13.83 5.92
C LEU A 35 14.94 13.73 4.55
N ILE A 36 15.02 12.52 4.02
CA ILE A 36 15.30 12.32 2.61
C ILE A 36 13.99 12.64 1.88
N GLN A 37 13.86 13.87 1.38
CA GLN A 37 12.81 14.16 0.41
C GLN A 37 13.07 13.28 -0.82
N LYS A 38 12.32 12.19 -0.95
CA LYS A 38 12.25 11.45 -2.20
C LYS A 38 11.64 12.40 -3.23
N LYS A 39 12.47 12.96 -4.11
CA LYS A 39 11.99 13.68 -5.29
C LYS A 39 11.10 12.70 -6.05
N ALA A 40 9.88 13.13 -6.38
CA ALA A 40 9.00 12.36 -7.26
C ALA A 40 9.76 12.13 -8.57
N LYS A 41 10.23 10.89 -8.78
CA LYS A 41 10.86 10.50 -10.03
C LYS A 41 9.73 10.16 -11.01
N PRO A 42 9.85 10.57 -12.28
CA PRO A 42 8.94 10.10 -13.31
C PRO A 42 8.95 8.58 -13.31
N CYS A 43 7.76 7.97 -13.20
CA CYS A 43 7.60 6.53 -13.29
C CYS A 43 7.09 6.15 -14.67
N PRO A 44 7.97 5.88 -15.65
CA PRO A 44 7.51 5.43 -16.96
C PRO A 44 6.77 4.10 -16.82
N ILE A 45 5.67 3.95 -17.55
CA ILE A 45 4.91 2.70 -17.61
C ILE A 45 5.82 1.63 -18.20
N THR A 46 6.33 0.74 -17.35
CA THR A 46 7.19 -0.38 -17.76
C THR A 46 6.39 -1.68 -17.81
N ALA A 47 6.97 -2.72 -18.43
CA ALA A 47 6.40 -4.06 -18.45
C ALA A 47 6.06 -4.62 -17.04
N LYS A 48 6.64 -4.07 -15.97
CA LYS A 48 6.42 -4.50 -14.58
C LYS A 48 5.12 -3.99 -13.97
N GLN A 49 4.62 -2.83 -14.41
CA GLN A 49 3.28 -2.38 -14.03
C GLN A 49 2.18 -3.31 -14.57
N LYS A 50 2.48 -4.12 -15.59
CA LYS A 50 1.55 -5.17 -16.05
C LYS A 50 1.31 -6.22 -14.96
N VAL A 51 2.29 -6.54 -14.12
CA VAL A 51 2.08 -7.48 -13.00
C VAL A 51 1.10 -6.91 -11.98
N CYS A 52 1.19 -5.61 -11.67
CA CYS A 52 0.21 -4.95 -10.81
C CYS A 52 -1.21 -5.02 -11.39
N LYS A 53 -1.35 -4.84 -12.72
CA LYS A 53 -2.64 -5.03 -13.41
C LYS A 53 -3.14 -6.46 -13.32
N VAL A 54 -2.27 -7.44 -13.57
CA VAL A 54 -2.60 -8.88 -13.49
C VAL A 54 -3.10 -9.26 -12.09
N PHE A 55 -2.51 -8.71 -11.02
CA PHE A 55 -2.93 -9.01 -9.66
C PHE A 55 -4.21 -8.27 -9.25
N PHE A 56 -4.32 -6.97 -9.54
CA PHE A 56 -5.31 -6.11 -8.88
C PHE A 56 -6.38 -5.52 -9.79
N GLU A 57 -6.25 -5.62 -11.12
CA GLU A 57 -7.20 -5.01 -12.08
C GLU A 57 -7.84 -6.05 -13.01
N ASP A 58 -7.08 -7.05 -13.44
CA ASP A 58 -7.50 -8.05 -14.43
C ASP A 58 -8.74 -8.85 -13.98
N SER A 59 -9.64 -9.10 -14.92
CA SER A 59 -10.81 -9.96 -14.72
C SER A 59 -10.47 -11.42 -14.47
N HIS A 60 -9.30 -11.87 -14.94
CA HIS A 60 -8.79 -13.23 -14.78
C HIS A 60 -7.75 -13.34 -13.66
N SER A 61 -7.60 -12.31 -12.82
CA SER A 61 -6.73 -12.38 -11.65
C SER A 61 -7.12 -13.54 -10.73
N LEU A 62 -6.12 -14.26 -10.20
CA LEU A 62 -6.34 -15.26 -9.15
C LEU A 62 -6.92 -14.65 -7.86
N LEU A 63 -6.77 -13.32 -7.70
CA LEU A 63 -7.29 -12.56 -6.56
C LEU A 63 -8.72 -12.03 -6.79
N ARG A 64 -9.28 -12.22 -7.99
CA ARG A 64 -10.54 -11.59 -8.43
C ARG A 64 -11.71 -11.85 -7.50
N ASN A 65 -11.82 -13.06 -6.94
CA ASN A 65 -12.90 -13.43 -6.03
C ASN A 65 -12.93 -12.57 -4.76
N CYS A 66 -11.77 -12.06 -4.35
CA CYS A 66 -11.62 -11.25 -3.15
C CYS A 66 -11.90 -9.75 -3.36
N PHE A 67 -11.96 -9.26 -4.61
CA PHE A 67 -12.21 -7.84 -4.91
C PHE A 67 -13.56 -7.32 -4.38
N ARG A 68 -14.48 -8.24 -4.05
CA ARG A 68 -15.78 -7.90 -3.47
C ARG A 68 -15.73 -7.57 -1.99
N VAL A 69 -14.68 -8.02 -1.29
CA VAL A 69 -14.53 -7.90 0.16
C VAL A 69 -13.28 -7.11 0.57
N VAL A 70 -12.32 -6.95 -0.33
CA VAL A 70 -11.14 -6.09 -0.18
C VAL A 70 -11.04 -5.20 -1.41
N ASP A 71 -10.94 -3.90 -1.20
CA ASP A 71 -10.73 -2.93 -2.29
C ASP A 71 -9.33 -3.12 -2.91
N PRO A 72 -9.23 -3.44 -4.21
CA PRO A 72 -7.93 -3.62 -4.87
C PRO A 72 -7.25 -2.29 -5.25
N GLU A 73 -7.96 -1.15 -5.27
CA GLU A 73 -7.39 0.13 -5.74
C GLU A 73 -6.15 0.56 -4.94
N PRO A 74 -6.15 0.54 -3.59
CA PRO A 74 -4.98 0.96 -2.82
C PRO A 74 -3.76 0.08 -3.09
N PHE A 75 -3.99 -1.22 -3.32
CA PHE A 75 -2.93 -2.18 -3.63
C PHE A 75 -2.37 -1.99 -5.03
N TYR A 76 -3.22 -1.70 -6.01
CA TYR A 76 -2.79 -1.36 -7.37
C TYR A 76 -1.95 -0.08 -7.39
N SER A 77 -2.44 0.98 -6.76
CA SER A 77 -1.76 2.27 -6.66
C SER A 77 -0.40 2.14 -5.95
N MET A 78 -0.34 1.40 -4.84
CA MET A 78 0.92 1.13 -4.15
C MET A 78 1.87 0.23 -4.96
N CYS A 79 1.36 -0.79 -5.66
CA CYS A 79 2.17 -1.67 -6.49
C CYS A 79 2.84 -0.92 -7.64
N THR A 80 2.10 -0.05 -8.33
CA THR A 80 2.65 0.74 -9.44
C THR A 80 3.68 1.76 -8.97
N TYR A 81 3.52 2.30 -7.76
CA TYR A 81 4.49 3.19 -7.12
C TYR A 81 5.76 2.45 -6.68
N ASP A 82 5.64 1.34 -5.96
CA ASP A 82 6.79 0.63 -5.38
C ASP A 82 7.63 -0.12 -6.42
N THR A 83 6.98 -0.62 -7.48
CA THR A 83 7.70 -1.26 -8.61
C THR A 83 8.45 -0.26 -9.48
N CYS A 84 8.31 1.05 -9.21
CA CYS A 84 9.02 2.09 -9.92
C CYS A 84 10.50 2.21 -9.52
N ASP A 85 10.77 2.05 -8.23
CA ASP A 85 12.09 2.28 -7.63
C ASP A 85 12.95 1.01 -7.60
N SER A 86 12.38 -0.17 -7.90
CA SER A 86 13.07 -1.47 -7.82
C SER A 86 12.98 -2.27 -9.11
N PRO A 87 14.09 -2.86 -9.60
CA PRO A 87 14.05 -3.80 -10.71
C PRO A 87 13.43 -5.16 -10.33
N GLU A 88 13.03 -5.38 -9.08
CA GLU A 88 12.52 -6.68 -8.61
C GLU A 88 10.99 -6.68 -8.49
N LEU A 89 10.37 -7.83 -8.78
CA LEU A 89 8.92 -8.05 -8.54
C LEU A 89 8.58 -8.19 -7.05
N LYS A 90 9.57 -8.13 -6.16
CA LYS A 90 9.42 -8.35 -4.72
C LYS A 90 8.33 -7.46 -4.10
N ALA A 91 8.23 -6.20 -4.51
CA ALA A 91 7.18 -5.29 -4.02
C ALA A 91 5.78 -5.76 -4.43
N ALA A 92 5.59 -6.09 -5.71
CA ALA A 92 4.32 -6.62 -6.22
C ALA A 92 3.93 -7.94 -5.54
N CYS A 93 4.88 -8.86 -5.35
CA CYS A 93 4.63 -10.12 -4.67
C CYS A 93 4.28 -9.92 -3.18
N SER A 94 4.94 -8.97 -2.51
CA SER A 94 4.65 -8.64 -1.10
C SER A 94 3.23 -8.07 -0.95
N LEU A 95 2.83 -7.19 -1.88
CA LEU A 95 1.47 -6.65 -1.92
C LEU A 95 0.43 -7.72 -2.24
N ALA A 96 0.72 -8.64 -3.16
CA ALA A 96 -0.16 -9.76 -3.46
C ALA A 96 -0.34 -10.67 -2.22
N ALA A 97 0.74 -10.98 -1.50
CA ALA A 97 0.67 -11.77 -0.27
C ALA A 97 -0.15 -11.06 0.83
N ALA A 98 0.02 -9.74 0.98
CA ALA A 98 -0.79 -8.94 1.90
C ALA A 98 -2.28 -8.93 1.51
N PHE A 99 -2.58 -8.84 0.21
CA PHE A 99 -3.94 -8.93 -0.29
C PHE A 99 -4.56 -10.30 0.03
N VAL A 100 -3.88 -11.39 -0.29
CA VAL A 100 -4.30 -12.77 0.04
C VAL A 100 -4.58 -12.92 1.54
N HIS A 101 -3.73 -12.33 2.40
CA HIS A 101 -3.95 -12.33 3.84
C HIS A 101 -5.28 -11.65 4.23
N LEU A 102 -5.60 -10.48 3.65
CA LEU A 102 -6.88 -9.81 3.88
C LEU A 102 -8.07 -10.61 3.33
N CYS A 103 -7.90 -11.27 2.19
CA CYS A 103 -8.93 -12.16 1.62
C CYS A 103 -9.29 -13.28 2.59
N ASN A 104 -8.27 -13.93 3.17
CA ASN A 104 -8.46 -14.97 4.18
C ASN A 104 -9.16 -14.43 5.45
N ARG A 105 -8.82 -13.21 5.89
CA ARG A 105 -9.50 -12.56 7.03
C ARG A 105 -10.97 -12.25 6.76
N ASN A 106 -11.34 -12.06 5.50
CA ASN A 106 -12.72 -11.87 5.05
C ASN A 106 -13.39 -13.18 4.60
N PHE A 107 -12.80 -14.35 4.93
CA PHE A 107 -13.34 -15.67 4.62
C PHE A 107 -13.49 -15.97 3.11
N VAL A 108 -12.68 -15.32 2.26
CA VAL A 108 -12.61 -15.59 0.82
C VAL A 108 -11.20 -16.11 0.50
N PRO A 109 -10.91 -17.40 0.71
CA PRO A 109 -9.59 -17.93 0.40
C PRO A 109 -9.31 -17.86 -1.10
N VAL A 110 -8.11 -17.42 -1.45
CA VAL A 110 -7.61 -17.32 -2.82
C VAL A 110 -6.20 -17.91 -2.90
N GLU A 111 -5.82 -18.38 -4.08
CA GLU A 111 -4.48 -18.89 -4.32
C GLU A 111 -3.46 -17.75 -4.35
N ILE A 112 -2.25 -18.03 -3.85
CA ILE A 112 -1.13 -17.09 -3.97
C ILE A 112 -0.66 -17.12 -5.43
N PRO A 113 -0.61 -15.97 -6.13
CA PRO A 113 -0.12 -15.94 -7.50
C PRO A 113 1.34 -16.44 -7.62
N PRO A 114 1.68 -17.17 -8.69
CA PRO A 114 3.05 -17.64 -8.91
C PRO A 114 4.02 -16.47 -9.10
N GLN A 115 5.27 -16.68 -8.67
CA GLN A 115 6.37 -15.70 -8.73
C GLN A 115 7.08 -15.69 -10.08
#